data_AF-A0A0K8NUQ6-F1
#
_entry.id   AF-A0A0K8NUQ6-F1
#
_cell.length_a   1.000
_cell.length_b   1.000
_cell.length_c   1.000
_cell.angle_alpha   90.00
_cell.angle_beta   90.00
_cell.angle_gamma   90.00
#
_symmetry.space_group_name_H-M   'P 1'
#
loop_
_entity.id
_entity.type
_entity.pdbx_description
1 polymer ?
#
loop_
_entity_poly.entity_id
_entity_poly.type
_entity_poly.pdbx_seq_one_letter_code
_entity_poly.pdbx_strand_id
1 'polypeptide(L)'
;MVATAVPFVASFAPSEKARALGAPVDVDLGSLRPGELRTVEWRGKPVFVLRRTPEMIDALVRHDALLADPQSRRSEQPEAAHNALRSSRPDLAVIEAVCTHLGCVPTFRPTPGSPDIGAQWPGGFYCPCHGSKFDLAGRVFKNVPAPTNLTVPPHRFLSEAALLIGADPST
;
A
#
# COMPACT_ATOMS: atom_id res chain seq x y z
N MET A 1 -31.55 -22.28 29.58
CA MET A 1 -31.39 -21.79 28.19
C MET A 1 -30.08 -21.00 28.06
N VAL A 2 -28.94 -21.68 28.04
CA VAL A 2 -27.60 -21.05 27.79
C VAL A 2 -26.82 -21.83 26.71
N ALA A 3 -27.34 -22.99 26.25
CA ALA A 3 -26.63 -23.89 25.35
C ALA A 3 -26.78 -23.59 23.84
N THR A 4 -27.67 -22.67 23.44
CA THR A 4 -27.93 -22.38 22.01
C THR A 4 -27.14 -21.20 21.45
N ALA A 5 -26.45 -20.41 22.28
CA ALA A 5 -25.67 -19.26 21.82
C ALA A 5 -24.25 -19.61 21.34
N VAL A 6 -23.69 -20.73 21.80
CA VAL A 6 -22.31 -21.15 21.49
C VAL A 6 -22.06 -21.46 20.00
N PRO A 7 -22.93 -22.19 19.25
CA PRO A 7 -22.65 -22.49 17.84
C PRO A 7 -22.77 -21.24 16.93
N PHE A 8 -23.51 -20.21 17.34
CA PHE A 8 -23.71 -19.00 16.53
C PHE A 8 -22.57 -17.98 16.63
N VAL A 9 -21.76 -18.04 17.70
CA VAL A 9 -20.54 -17.22 17.82
C VAL A 9 -19.37 -17.87 17.08
N ALA A 10 -19.31 -19.20 17.06
CA ALA A 10 -18.26 -19.94 16.35
C ALA A 10 -18.34 -19.81 14.83
N SER A 11 -19.51 -19.52 14.25
CA SER A 11 -19.68 -19.26 12.80
C SER A 11 -19.06 -17.93 12.34
N PHE A 12 -18.69 -17.02 13.26
CA PHE A 12 -17.95 -15.80 12.95
C PHE A 12 -16.42 -15.98 13.01
N ALA A 13 -15.93 -17.16 13.44
CA ALA A 13 -14.50 -17.43 13.42
C ALA A 13 -13.99 -17.54 11.96
N PRO A 14 -12.77 -17.05 11.66
CA PRO A 14 -12.21 -17.14 10.31
C PRO A 14 -12.16 -18.59 9.82
N SER A 15 -12.75 -18.84 8.64
CA SER A 15 -12.73 -20.16 8.00
C SER A 15 -11.31 -20.59 7.62
N GLU A 16 -11.10 -21.89 7.33
CA GLU A 16 -9.81 -22.38 6.81
C GLU A 16 -9.39 -21.66 5.52
N LYS A 17 -10.36 -21.29 4.67
CA LYS A 17 -10.14 -20.44 3.49
C LYS A 17 -9.60 -19.06 3.88
N ALA A 18 -10.13 -18.44 4.95
CA ALA A 18 -9.63 -17.17 5.46
C ALA A 18 -8.21 -17.29 6.05
N ARG A 19 -7.87 -18.44 6.66
CA ARG A 19 -6.51 -18.74 7.14
C ARG A 19 -5.52 -18.98 5.99
N ALA A 20 -5.94 -19.68 4.94
CA ALA A 20 -5.12 -19.93 3.75
C ALA A 20 -4.79 -18.65 2.97
N LEU A 21 -5.73 -17.69 2.90
CA LEU A 21 -5.47 -16.34 2.36
C LEU A 21 -4.41 -15.55 3.16
N GLY A 22 -4.08 -16.01 4.37
CA GLY A 22 -3.03 -15.46 5.22
C GLY A 22 -1.61 -15.87 4.84
N ALA A 23 -1.44 -16.85 3.96
CA ALA A 23 -0.14 -17.36 3.54
C ALA A 23 0.69 -16.28 2.81
N PRO A 24 2.03 -16.34 2.89
CA PRO A 24 2.88 -15.49 2.10
C PRO A 24 2.69 -15.68 0.59
N VAL A 25 2.93 -14.63 -0.19
CA VAL A 25 2.81 -14.61 -1.65
C VAL A 25 4.14 -14.23 -2.28
N ASP A 26 4.64 -15.08 -3.18
CA ASP A 26 5.81 -14.81 -4.00
C ASP A 26 5.47 -13.89 -5.17
N VAL A 27 6.32 -12.90 -5.40
CA VAL A 27 6.20 -11.95 -6.51
C VAL A 27 7.53 -11.91 -7.27
N ASP A 28 7.47 -12.26 -8.56
CA ASP A 28 8.59 -12.08 -9.49
C ASP A 28 8.76 -10.59 -9.86
N LEU A 29 9.89 -10.01 -9.49
CA LEU A 29 10.29 -8.65 -9.81
C LEU A 29 11.11 -8.55 -11.10
N GLY A 30 11.62 -9.66 -11.63
CA GLY A 30 12.49 -9.67 -12.81
C GLY A 30 11.78 -9.17 -14.07
N SER A 31 10.48 -9.46 -14.19
CA SER A 31 9.61 -8.99 -15.27
C SER A 31 9.03 -7.60 -15.05
N LEU A 32 9.19 -6.98 -13.87
CA LEU A 32 8.62 -5.68 -13.54
C LEU A 32 9.54 -4.56 -14.03
N ARG A 33 9.09 -3.76 -15.00
CA ARG A 33 9.88 -2.66 -15.59
C ARG A 33 9.78 -1.37 -14.75
N PRO A 34 10.78 -0.48 -14.81
CA PRO A 34 10.65 0.85 -14.20
C PRO A 34 9.42 1.60 -14.70
N GLY A 35 8.69 2.22 -13.78
CA GLY A 35 7.39 2.88 -13.99
C GLY A 35 6.19 1.93 -13.98
N GLU A 36 6.41 0.61 -13.99
CA GLU A 36 5.35 -0.39 -14.03
C GLU A 36 4.81 -0.69 -12.63
N LEU A 37 3.48 -0.74 -12.54
CA LEU A 37 2.75 -1.17 -11.36
C LEU A 37 2.17 -2.57 -11.61
N ARG A 38 2.43 -3.49 -10.67
CA ARG A 38 1.76 -4.79 -10.60
C ARG A 38 0.86 -4.85 -9.39
N THR A 39 -0.34 -5.41 -9.57
CA THR A 39 -1.27 -5.69 -8.47
C THR A 39 -1.24 -7.18 -8.17
N VAL A 40 -1.04 -7.53 -6.89
CA VAL A 40 -1.10 -8.89 -6.38
C VAL A 40 -2.14 -8.97 -5.26
N GLU A 41 -2.75 -10.13 -5.04
CA GLU A 41 -3.71 -10.31 -3.95
C GLU A 41 -3.00 -10.94 -2.74
N TRP A 42 -3.18 -10.35 -1.55
CA TRP A 42 -2.72 -10.93 -0.28
C TRP A 42 -3.78 -10.69 0.79
N ARG A 43 -4.19 -11.74 1.52
CA ARG A 43 -5.26 -11.67 2.53
C ARG A 43 -6.59 -11.08 1.99
N GLY A 44 -6.90 -11.35 0.72
CA GLY A 44 -8.09 -10.81 0.05
C GLY A 44 -8.02 -9.30 -0.23
N LYS A 45 -6.86 -8.67 -0.04
CA LYS A 45 -6.61 -7.26 -0.34
C LYS A 45 -5.68 -7.13 -1.55
N PRO A 46 -5.90 -6.13 -2.42
CA PRO A 46 -4.93 -5.80 -3.46
C PRO A 46 -3.69 -5.14 -2.84
N VAL A 47 -2.51 -5.57 -3.28
CA VAL A 47 -1.22 -4.98 -2.95
C VAL A 47 -0.57 -4.49 -4.24
N PHE A 48 -0.22 -3.21 -4.25
CA PHE A 48 0.54 -2.57 -5.31
C PHE A 48 2.03 -2.81 -5.11
N VAL A 49 2.66 -3.35 -6.15
CA VAL A 49 4.12 -3.48 -6.30
C VAL A 49 4.54 -2.59 -7.46
N LEU A 50 5.04 -1.40 -7.14
CA LEU A 50 5.48 -0.40 -8.12
C LEU A 50 7.00 -0.41 -8.19
N ARG A 51 7.55 -0.59 -9.40
CA ARG A 51 8.97 -0.31 -9.65
C ARG A 51 9.13 1.14 -10.07
N ARG A 52 9.60 1.98 -9.16
CA ARG A 52 9.78 3.43 -9.36
C ARG A 52 10.92 3.70 -10.32
N THR A 53 10.75 4.71 -11.16
CA THR A 53 11.88 5.27 -11.93
C THR A 53 12.69 6.23 -11.04
N PRO A 54 13.93 6.57 -11.42
CA PRO A 54 14.69 7.62 -10.72
C PRO A 54 13.92 8.93 -10.60
N GLU A 55 13.19 9.34 -11.64
CA GLU A 55 12.39 10.57 -11.65
C GLU A 55 11.24 10.51 -10.65
N MET A 56 10.60 9.33 -10.49
CA MET A 56 9.57 9.14 -9.47
C MET A 56 10.14 9.27 -8.06
N ILE A 57 11.35 8.74 -7.81
CA ILE A 57 12.03 8.84 -6.51
C ILE A 57 12.40 10.30 -6.22
N ASP A 58 12.98 10.99 -7.20
CA ASP A 58 13.38 12.39 -7.09
C ASP A 58 12.18 13.34 -6.92
N ALA A 59 11.02 12.99 -7.46
CA ALA A 59 9.79 13.74 -7.24
C ALA A 59 9.30 13.61 -5.79
N LEU A 60 9.41 12.43 -5.18
CA LEU A 60 8.88 12.16 -3.83
C LEU A 60 9.47 13.06 -2.74
N VAL A 61 10.72 13.48 -2.87
CA VAL A 61 11.40 14.33 -1.87
C VAL A 61 11.04 15.82 -1.99
N ARG A 62 10.27 16.22 -3.01
CA ARG A 62 10.02 17.64 -3.33
C ARG A 62 8.71 18.19 -2.77
N HIS A 63 7.84 17.33 -2.23
CA HIS A 63 6.47 17.72 -1.83
C HIS A 63 6.09 17.34 -0.40
N ASP A 64 7.05 17.09 0.49
CA ASP A 64 6.78 16.73 1.89
C ASP A 64 5.88 17.75 2.61
N ALA A 65 6.00 19.04 2.26
CA ALA A 65 5.16 20.11 2.81
C ALA A 65 3.66 19.96 2.48
N LEU A 66 3.32 19.20 1.43
CA LEU A 66 1.94 18.94 1.00
C LEU A 66 1.32 17.70 1.68
N LEU A 67 2.12 16.91 2.39
CA LEU A 67 1.70 15.64 2.98
C LEU A 67 1.16 15.83 4.41
N ALA A 68 0.14 15.05 4.78
CA ALA A 68 -0.41 15.09 6.14
C ALA A 68 0.46 14.32 7.14
N ASP A 69 1.24 13.34 6.68
CA ASP A 69 2.17 12.54 7.49
C ASP A 69 3.42 12.16 6.68
N PRO A 70 4.32 13.12 6.38
CA PRO A 70 5.49 12.88 5.53
C PRO A 70 6.46 11.85 6.11
N GLN A 71 6.49 11.70 7.44
CA GLN A 71 7.36 10.76 8.15
C GLN A 71 6.68 9.41 8.46
N SER A 72 5.44 9.21 8.01
CA SER A 72 4.69 7.95 8.19
C SER A 72 4.61 7.47 9.64
N ARG A 73 4.38 8.41 10.57
CA ARG A 73 4.30 8.12 12.01
C ARG A 73 2.96 7.47 12.42
N ARG A 74 1.92 7.61 11.59
CA ARG A 74 0.55 7.16 11.90
C ARG A 74 0.10 5.95 11.08
N SER A 75 0.86 5.54 10.08
CA SER A 75 0.51 4.40 9.21
C SER A 75 1.12 3.09 9.69
N GLU A 76 0.41 2.00 9.47
CA GLU A 76 0.93 0.64 9.68
C GLU A 76 1.95 0.29 8.59
N GLN A 77 3.14 -0.11 9.02
CA GLN A 77 4.23 -0.53 8.13
C GLN A 77 5.33 -1.27 8.92
N PRO A 78 6.16 -2.10 8.26
CA PRO A 78 7.33 -2.72 8.88
C PRO A 78 8.40 -1.68 9.25
N GLU A 79 9.24 -1.98 10.24
CA GLU A 79 10.35 -1.12 10.68
C GLU A 79 11.26 -0.72 9.51
N ALA A 80 11.60 -1.66 8.63
CA ALA A 80 12.44 -1.41 7.45
C ALA A 80 11.82 -0.42 6.44
N ALA A 81 10.52 -0.14 6.54
CA ALA A 81 9.79 0.84 5.75
C ALA A 81 9.54 2.18 6.50
N HIS A 82 10.09 2.38 7.71
CA HIS A 82 10.06 3.67 8.40
C HIS A 82 11.13 4.63 7.85
N ASN A 83 10.96 5.02 6.59
CA ASN A 83 11.77 6.02 5.89
C ASN A 83 10.90 6.79 4.87
N ALA A 84 11.45 7.83 4.24
CA ALA A 84 10.71 8.70 3.32
C ALA A 84 10.10 7.96 2.11
N LEU A 85 10.77 6.91 1.62
CA LEU A 85 10.34 6.12 0.47
C LEU A 85 9.48 4.91 0.84
N ARG A 86 9.29 4.68 2.14
CA ARG A 86 8.46 3.61 2.71
C ARG A 86 8.81 2.21 2.20
N SER A 87 10.10 1.96 2.03
CA SER A 87 10.65 0.70 1.56
C SER A 87 12.13 0.58 1.92
N SER A 88 12.62 -0.63 2.14
CA SER A 88 14.06 -0.90 2.27
C SER A 88 14.79 -0.85 0.93
N ARG A 89 14.05 -0.97 -0.19
CA ARG A 89 14.54 -0.81 -1.56
C ARG A 89 13.94 0.45 -2.21
N PRO A 90 14.73 1.52 -2.43
CA PRO A 90 14.26 2.77 -3.00
C PRO A 90 13.53 2.64 -4.35
N ASP A 91 13.87 1.65 -5.16
CA ASP A 91 13.26 1.41 -6.47
C ASP A 91 11.92 0.68 -6.40
N LEU A 92 11.54 0.10 -5.25
CA LEU A 92 10.31 -0.68 -5.11
C LEU A 92 9.41 -0.13 -4.01
N ALA A 93 8.15 0.12 -4.35
CA ALA A 93 7.10 0.40 -3.36
C ALA A 93 6.16 -0.82 -3.28
N VAL A 94 5.89 -1.28 -2.05
CA VAL A 94 4.96 -2.38 -1.75
C VAL A 94 3.88 -1.82 -0.82
N ILE A 95 2.65 -1.68 -1.31
CA ILE A 95 1.60 -0.89 -0.63
C ILE A 95 0.27 -1.65 -0.69
N GLU A 96 -0.41 -1.85 0.43
CA GLU A 96 -1.80 -2.31 0.42
C GLU A 96 -2.67 -1.24 -0.24
N ALA A 97 -3.28 -1.57 -1.38
CA ALA A 97 -4.10 -0.67 -2.18
C ALA A 97 -5.52 -0.55 -1.61
N VAL A 98 -5.61 -0.30 -0.30
CA VAL A 98 -6.86 -0.14 0.44
C VAL A 98 -6.85 1.25 1.05
N CYS A 99 -7.69 2.14 0.50
CA CYS A 99 -7.77 3.52 0.97
C CYS A 99 -8.15 3.55 2.45
N THR A 100 -7.37 4.26 3.26
CA THR A 100 -7.53 4.37 4.71
C THR A 100 -8.76 5.18 5.15
N HIS A 101 -9.51 5.76 4.20
CA HIS A 101 -10.81 6.35 4.47
C HIS A 101 -11.87 5.27 4.73
N LEU A 102 -12.31 4.56 3.68
CA LEU A 102 -13.40 3.57 3.73
C LEU A 102 -13.13 2.34 2.86
N GLY A 103 -11.85 2.03 2.58
CA GLY A 103 -11.45 0.75 2.00
C GLY A 103 -11.50 0.61 0.48
N CYS A 104 -11.94 1.62 -0.28
CA CYS A 104 -11.88 1.59 -1.74
C CYS A 104 -10.44 1.41 -2.27
N VAL A 105 -10.29 0.82 -3.45
CA VAL A 105 -8.99 0.65 -4.11
C VAL A 105 -8.58 1.94 -4.84
N PRO A 106 -7.46 2.59 -4.49
CA PRO A 106 -6.95 3.74 -5.23
C PRO A 106 -6.54 3.37 -6.66
N THR A 107 -6.65 4.32 -7.58
CA THR A 107 -6.20 4.19 -8.97
C THR A 107 -4.80 4.76 -9.14
N PHE A 108 -3.96 4.10 -9.96
CA PHE A 108 -2.62 4.59 -10.27
C PHE A 108 -2.69 5.72 -11.30
N ARG A 109 -2.25 6.92 -10.90
CA ARG A 109 -2.23 8.13 -11.71
C ARG A 109 -0.86 8.82 -11.55
N PRO A 110 0.21 8.25 -12.13
CA PRO A 110 1.58 8.70 -11.88
C PRO A 110 1.92 10.05 -12.50
N THR A 111 1.15 10.50 -13.49
CA THR A 111 1.44 11.73 -14.22
C THR A 111 0.99 12.97 -13.43
N PRO A 112 1.87 13.97 -13.22
CA PRO A 112 1.50 15.24 -12.61
C PRO A 112 0.42 15.99 -13.40
N GLY A 113 -0.32 16.84 -12.72
CA GLY A 113 -1.17 17.85 -13.36
C GLY A 113 -2.46 17.32 -14.00
N SER A 114 -2.96 16.18 -13.53
CA SER A 114 -4.22 15.60 -14.01
C SER A 114 -5.39 16.59 -13.84
N PRO A 115 -6.02 17.10 -14.92
CA PRO A 115 -7.00 18.19 -14.85
C PRO A 115 -8.26 17.83 -14.03
N ASP A 116 -8.64 16.56 -14.03
CA ASP A 116 -9.77 15.99 -13.28
C ASP A 116 -9.54 15.89 -11.76
N ILE A 117 -8.29 16.00 -11.30
CA ILE A 117 -7.90 15.83 -9.89
C ILE A 117 -7.34 17.12 -9.30
N GLY A 118 -6.52 17.83 -10.07
CA GLY A 118 -5.91 19.10 -9.69
C GLY A 118 -4.57 19.34 -10.39
N ALA A 119 -4.44 20.49 -11.04
CA ALA A 119 -3.29 20.85 -11.86
C ALA A 119 -1.94 20.87 -11.11
N GLN A 120 -1.96 21.03 -9.78
CA GLN A 120 -0.75 21.08 -8.95
C GLN A 120 -0.41 19.75 -8.27
N TRP A 121 -1.23 18.70 -8.47
CA TRP A 121 -0.97 17.40 -7.87
C TRP A 121 0.18 16.70 -8.61
N PRO A 122 1.24 16.21 -7.92
CA PRO A 122 2.42 15.62 -8.57
C PRO A 122 2.18 14.19 -9.10
N GLY A 123 0.96 13.66 -8.98
CA GLY A 123 0.66 12.26 -9.31
C GLY A 123 0.89 11.32 -8.12
N GLY A 124 0.46 10.07 -8.29
CA GLY A 124 0.48 9.04 -7.27
C GLY A 124 -0.71 8.10 -7.38
N PHE A 125 -1.41 7.92 -6.25
CA PHE A 125 -2.63 7.12 -6.18
C PHE A 125 -3.84 7.98 -5.83
N TYR A 126 -4.91 7.84 -6.61
CA TYR A 126 -6.15 8.61 -6.44
C TYR A 126 -7.32 7.68 -6.11
N CYS A 127 -7.97 7.89 -4.97
CA CYS A 127 -9.16 7.15 -4.56
C CYS A 127 -10.43 7.91 -4.98
N PRO A 128 -11.18 7.43 -5.99
CA PRO A 128 -12.30 8.17 -6.58
C PRO A 128 -13.53 8.23 -5.68
N CYS A 129 -13.64 7.38 -4.66
CA CYS A 129 -14.83 7.31 -3.79
C CYS A 129 -15.10 8.64 -3.07
N HIS A 130 -14.05 9.29 -2.57
CA HIS A 130 -14.16 10.55 -1.82
C HIS A 130 -12.99 11.52 -2.08
N GLY A 131 -12.26 11.33 -3.18
CA GLY A 131 -11.20 12.25 -3.63
C GLY A 131 -9.91 12.22 -2.81
N SER A 132 -9.61 11.12 -2.11
CA SER A 132 -8.34 11.00 -1.37
C SER A 132 -7.17 10.80 -2.32
N LYS A 133 -6.06 11.49 -2.02
CA LYS A 133 -4.84 11.52 -2.83
C LYS A 133 -3.67 11.02 -2.01
N PHE A 134 -2.84 10.18 -2.63
CA PHE A 134 -1.60 9.68 -2.08
C PHE A 134 -0.47 9.85 -3.09
N ASP A 135 0.76 10.04 -2.65
CA ASP A 135 1.90 10.06 -3.57
C ASP A 135 2.36 8.65 -3.96
N LEU A 136 3.43 8.53 -4.76
CA LEU A 136 3.97 7.24 -5.22
C LEU A 136 4.65 6.40 -4.11
N ALA A 137 4.77 6.91 -2.88
CA ALA A 137 5.13 6.15 -1.69
C ALA A 137 3.88 5.78 -0.86
N GLY A 138 2.68 6.14 -1.31
CA GLY A 138 1.43 5.92 -0.58
C GLY A 138 1.21 6.89 0.58
N ARG A 139 1.93 8.02 0.62
CA ARG A 139 1.77 9.05 1.66
C ARG A 139 0.60 9.95 1.32
N VAL A 140 -0.28 10.19 2.29
CA VAL A 140 -1.53 10.93 2.09
C VAL A 140 -1.27 12.44 2.04
N PHE A 141 -1.91 13.12 1.10
CA PHE A 141 -1.88 14.57 1.00
C PHE A 141 -2.74 15.23 2.09
N LYS A 142 -2.45 16.49 2.44
CA LYS A 142 -3.30 17.30 3.33
C LYS A 142 -4.69 17.54 2.71
N ASN A 143 -5.66 17.84 3.57
CA ASN A 143 -7.01 18.27 3.17
C ASN A 143 -7.79 17.26 2.32
N VAL A 144 -7.62 15.96 2.59
CA VAL A 144 -8.43 14.89 2.01
C VAL A 144 -9.04 14.00 3.11
N PRO A 145 -10.10 13.22 2.83
CA PRO A 145 -10.77 12.41 3.86
C PRO A 145 -9.94 11.26 4.46
N ALA A 146 -9.01 10.67 3.71
CA ALA A 146 -8.15 9.61 4.22
C ALA A 146 -7.28 10.11 5.40
N PRO A 147 -7.32 9.46 6.57
CA PRO A 147 -6.68 9.95 7.78
C PRO A 147 -5.17 9.65 7.86
N THR A 148 -4.70 8.62 7.17
CA THR A 148 -3.33 8.10 7.25
C THR A 148 -2.79 7.68 5.88
N ASN A 149 -1.46 7.49 5.79
CA ASN A 149 -0.81 6.90 4.60
C ASN A 149 -1.32 5.46 4.39
N LEU A 150 -1.29 4.97 3.14
CA LEU A 150 -1.66 3.59 2.81
C LEU A 150 -0.77 2.59 3.54
N THR A 151 -1.32 1.50 4.06
CA THR A 151 -0.55 0.47 4.78
C THR A 151 0.54 -0.14 3.89
N VAL A 152 1.73 -0.39 4.46
CA VAL A 152 2.76 -1.23 3.82
C VAL A 152 2.65 -2.61 4.46
N PRO A 153 2.39 -3.68 3.69
CA PRO A 153 2.27 -5.01 4.26
C PRO A 153 3.65 -5.52 4.73
N PRO A 154 3.70 -6.46 5.68
CA PRO A 154 4.94 -7.18 5.98
C PRO A 154 5.46 -7.86 4.71
N HIS A 155 6.74 -7.67 4.40
CA HIS A 155 7.37 -8.24 3.21
C HIS A 155 8.89 -8.31 3.35
N ARG A 156 9.52 -9.15 2.53
CA ARG A 156 10.98 -9.32 2.46
C ARG A 156 11.42 -9.49 1.01
N PHE A 157 12.45 -8.75 0.62
CA PHE A 157 13.15 -9.00 -0.64
C PHE A 157 14.08 -10.19 -0.46
N LEU A 158 13.81 -11.29 -1.16
CA LEU A 158 14.62 -12.52 -1.11
C LEU A 158 15.84 -12.42 -2.03
N SER A 159 15.72 -11.64 -3.11
CA SER A 159 16.80 -11.32 -4.05
C SER A 159 16.46 -10.06 -4.84
N GLU A 160 17.28 -9.71 -5.84
CA GLU A 160 16.95 -8.63 -6.78
C GLU A 160 15.64 -8.86 -7.55
N ALA A 161 15.30 -10.12 -7.81
CA ALA A 161 14.17 -10.52 -8.66
C ALA A 161 13.01 -11.16 -7.89
N ALA A 162 13.09 -11.29 -6.56
CA ALA A 162 12.07 -12.00 -5.78
C ALA A 162 11.66 -11.22 -4.52
N LEU A 163 10.35 -11.03 -4.37
CA LEU A 163 9.70 -10.42 -3.21
C LEU A 163 8.72 -11.41 -2.60
N LEU A 164 8.77 -11.56 -1.28
CA LEU A 164 7.82 -12.34 -0.51
C LEU A 164 6.97 -11.39 0.35
N ILE A 165 5.66 -11.34 0.09
CA ILE A 165 4.69 -10.54 0.86
C ILE A 165 4.04 -11.44 1.91
N GLY A 166 3.83 -10.95 3.12
CA GLY A 166 3.28 -11.70 4.24
C GLY A 166 4.30 -12.45 5.09
N ALA A 167 5.61 -12.27 4.83
CA ALA A 167 6.67 -12.81 5.67
C ALA A 167 6.75 -12.03 6.99
N ASP A 168 6.65 -12.72 8.13
CA ASP A 168 6.84 -12.09 9.44
C ASP A 168 8.29 -11.57 9.57
N PRO A 169 8.51 -10.34 10.05
CA PRO A 169 9.85 -9.77 10.23
C PRO A 169 10.66 -10.46 11.35
N SER A 170 10.08 -11.42 12.07
CA SER A 170 10.66 -12.14 13.21
C SER A 170 11.13 -13.57 12.91
N THR A 171 11.14 -14.01 11.64
CA THR A 171 11.67 -15.34 11.24
C THR A 171 12.66 -15.30 10.09
#